data_AF-A0A1X7CDT4-F1
#
_entry.id   AF-A0A1X7CDT4-F1
#
_cell.length_a   1.000
_cell.length_b   1.000
_cell.length_c   1.000
_cell.angle_alpha   90.00
_cell.angle_beta   90.00
_cell.angle_gamma   90.00
#
_symmetry.space_group_name_H-M   'P 1'
#
loop_
_entity.id
_entity.type
_entity.pdbx_description
1 polymer ?
#
loop_
_entity_poly.entity_id
_entity_poly.type
_entity_poly.pdbx_seq_one_letter_code
_entity_poly.pdbx_strand_id
1 'polypeptide(L)'
;MRKHRKYIFLFFIISIMTIAATCACAETHTYKDKSGASCTEQRVDYGAATVICSDVNGDILANWVCEYELEYSCRNTLTGQVQKGGFDPLSDSLCTHLCGFSKEDLK
;
A
#
# COMPACT_ATOMS: atom_id res chain seq x y z
N MET A 1 5.78 48.01 17.50
CA MET A 1 4.92 46.79 17.44
C MET A 1 4.61 46.27 16.02
N ARG A 2 4.70 47.07 14.94
CA ARG A 2 4.37 46.63 13.56
C ARG A 2 5.31 45.55 12.97
N LYS A 3 6.59 45.50 13.37
CA LYS A 3 7.56 44.49 12.88
C LYS A 3 7.28 43.08 13.41
N HIS A 4 6.96 42.91 14.70
CA HIS A 4 6.65 41.60 15.28
C HIS A 4 5.43 40.91 14.66
N ARG A 5 4.39 41.68 14.29
CA ARG A 5 3.22 41.13 13.58
C ARG A 5 3.57 40.49 12.23
N LYS A 6 4.58 40.99 11.52
CA LYS A 6 5.02 40.43 10.23
C LYS A 6 5.74 39.09 10.41
N TYR A 7 6.58 38.97 11.44
CA TYR A 7 7.28 37.71 11.72
C TYR A 7 6.35 36.61 12.22
N ILE A 8 5.35 36.95 13.03
CA ILE A 8 4.33 36.00 13.50
C ILE A 8 3.53 35.45 12.31
N PHE A 9 3.14 36.32 11.37
CA PHE A 9 2.42 35.90 10.18
C PHE A 9 3.28 35.02 9.26
N LEU A 10 4.58 35.33 9.14
CA LEU A 10 5.52 34.51 8.36
C LEU A 10 5.71 33.12 8.98
N PHE A 11 5.86 33.04 10.32
CA PHE A 11 5.95 31.78 11.05
C PHE A 11 4.69 30.94 10.92
N PHE A 12 3.51 31.59 10.91
CA PHE A 12 2.24 30.91 10.72
C PHE A 12 2.11 30.30 9.31
N ILE A 13 2.58 31.01 8.27
CA ILE A 13 2.60 30.49 6.90
C ILE A 13 3.57 29.31 6.77
N ILE A 14 4.78 29.42 7.33
CA ILE A 14 5.79 28.34 7.27
C ILE A 14 5.29 27.09 8.00
N SER A 15 4.66 27.25 9.17
CA SER A 15 4.10 26.12 9.92
C SER A 15 2.95 25.42 9.17
N ILE A 16 2.06 26.17 8.52
CA ILE A 16 1.02 25.57 7.66
C ILE A 16 1.63 24.81 6.49
N MET A 17 2.68 25.34 5.85
CA MET A 17 3.36 24.63 4.75
C MET A 17 4.05 23.34 5.21
N THR A 18 4.60 23.29 6.42
CA THR A 18 5.19 22.05 6.96
C THR A 18 4.14 20.98 7.31
N ILE A 19 2.92 21.38 7.70
CA ILE A 19 1.84 20.44 8.05
C ILE A 19 1.25 19.78 6.79
N ALA A 20 1.22 20.50 5.66
CA ALA A 20 0.71 19.95 4.40
C ALA A 20 1.61 18.87 3.78
N ALA A 21 2.87 18.74 4.23
CA ALA A 21 3.85 17.84 3.66
C ALA A 21 3.79 16.39 4.19
N THR A 22 2.97 16.10 5.21
CA THR A 22 2.91 14.77 5.85
C THR A 22 1.71 13.92 5.42
N CYS A 23 1.06 14.25 4.31
CA CYS A 23 -0.05 13.45 3.81
C CYS A 23 0.50 12.18 3.15
N ALA A 24 0.34 11.04 3.83
CA ALA A 24 0.63 9.76 3.22
C ALA A 24 -0.42 9.38 2.18
N CYS A 25 0.02 9.10 0.96
CA CYS A 25 -0.86 8.72 -0.15
C CYS A 25 -1.01 7.19 -0.15
N ALA A 26 -2.26 6.74 -0.03
CA ALA A 26 -2.61 5.34 -0.20
C ALA A 26 -3.22 5.13 -1.58
N GLU A 27 -2.56 4.35 -2.44
CA GLU A 27 -3.09 3.91 -3.72
C GLU A 27 -3.73 2.53 -3.56
N THR A 28 -4.92 2.33 -4.10
CA THR A 28 -5.62 1.04 -4.03
C THR A 28 -5.95 0.56 -5.43
N HIS A 29 -5.49 -0.64 -5.77
CA HIS A 29 -5.88 -1.34 -6.98
C HIS A 29 -6.65 -2.60 -6.61
N THR A 30 -7.72 -2.87 -7.35
CA THR A 30 -8.46 -4.13 -7.23
C THR A 30 -8.46 -4.79 -8.58
N TYR A 31 -7.96 -6.01 -8.62
CA TYR A 31 -7.94 -6.87 -9.78
C TYR A 31 -8.94 -7.99 -9.59
N LYS A 32 -9.57 -8.40 -10.70
CA LYS A 32 -10.44 -9.57 -10.72
C LYS A 32 -9.98 -10.51 -11.81
N ASP A 33 -9.96 -11.80 -11.50
CA ASP A 33 -9.68 -12.82 -12.49
C ASP A 33 -10.95 -13.16 -13.30
N LYS A 34 -10.80 -14.02 -14.32
CA LYS A 34 -11.93 -14.48 -15.14
C LYS A 34 -12.90 -15.40 -14.41
N SER A 35 -12.46 -16.02 -13.30
CA SER A 35 -13.28 -16.92 -12.50
C SER A 35 -14.18 -16.17 -11.51
N GLY A 36 -13.85 -14.92 -11.21
CA GLY A 36 -14.54 -14.06 -10.24
C GLY A 36 -13.77 -13.85 -8.94
N ALA A 37 -12.63 -14.53 -8.75
CA ALA A 37 -11.73 -14.27 -7.63
C ALA A 37 -11.14 -12.87 -7.75
N SER A 38 -10.84 -12.25 -6.61
CA SER A 38 -10.37 -10.87 -6.58
C SER A 38 -9.15 -10.69 -5.70
N CYS A 39 -8.33 -9.72 -6.06
CA CYS A 39 -7.22 -9.29 -5.24
C CYS A 39 -7.24 -7.77 -5.13
N THR A 40 -7.16 -7.28 -3.90
CA THR A 40 -7.01 -5.85 -3.63
C THR A 40 -5.64 -5.60 -3.06
N GLU A 41 -4.84 -4.79 -3.73
CA GLU A 41 -3.58 -4.27 -3.22
C GLU A 41 -3.73 -2.80 -2.84
N GLN A 42 -3.32 -2.46 -1.63
CA GLN A 42 -3.27 -1.10 -1.11
C GLN A 42 -1.83 -0.76 -0.76
N ARG A 43 -1.24 0.21 -1.45
CA ARG A 43 0.14 0.65 -1.25
C ARG A 43 0.13 1.99 -0.54
N VAL A 44 0.89 2.12 0.55
CA VAL A 44 1.01 3.37 1.32
C VAL A 44 2.44 3.87 1.19
N ASP A 45 2.61 5.00 0.49
CA ASP A 45 3.88 5.73 0.34
C ASP A 45 5.10 4.85 0.05
N TYR A 46 4.93 3.74 -0.68
CA TYR A 46 5.98 2.77 -0.99
C TYR A 46 6.70 2.14 0.22
N GLY A 47 6.26 2.42 1.46
CA GLY A 47 6.84 1.93 2.72
C GLY A 47 6.14 0.67 3.25
N ALA A 48 4.85 0.53 2.94
CA ALA A 48 4.09 -0.69 3.19
C ALA A 48 3.04 -0.97 2.10
N ALA A 49 2.61 -2.23 1.99
CA ALA A 49 1.45 -2.61 1.20
C ALA A 49 0.61 -3.65 1.92
N THR A 50 -0.70 -3.61 1.71
CA THR A 50 -1.64 -4.65 2.15
C THR A 50 -2.22 -5.32 0.92
N VAL A 51 -2.28 -6.65 0.90
CA VAL A 51 -2.79 -7.43 -0.23
C VAL A 51 -3.82 -8.43 0.28
N ILE A 52 -5.06 -8.28 -0.15
CA ILE A 52 -6.18 -9.14 0.23
C ILE A 52 -6.54 -10.00 -0.97
N CYS A 53 -6.46 -11.31 -0.82
CA CYS A 53 -6.88 -12.29 -1.82
C CYS A 53 -8.24 -12.85 -1.39
N SER A 54 -9.24 -12.78 -2.27
CA SER A 54 -10.57 -13.33 -2.05
C SER A 54 -10.98 -14.29 -3.15
N ASP A 55 -11.79 -15.29 -2.80
CA ASP A 55 -12.37 -16.25 -3.74
C ASP A 55 -13.54 -15.64 -4.55
N VAL A 56 -14.20 -16.47 -5.37
CA VAL A 56 -15.34 -16.08 -6.20
C VAL A 56 -16.59 -15.67 -5.40
N ASN A 57 -16.68 -16.09 -4.13
CA ASN A 57 -17.78 -15.76 -3.23
C ASN A 57 -17.48 -14.51 -2.39
N GLY A 58 -16.24 -14.00 -2.45
CA GLY A 58 -15.76 -12.88 -1.64
C GLY A 58 -15.13 -13.29 -0.31
N ASP A 59 -14.96 -14.59 -0.06
CA ASP A 59 -14.31 -15.10 1.14
C ASP A 59 -12.80 -14.82 1.07
N ILE A 60 -12.25 -14.27 2.15
CA ILE A 60 -10.83 -13.91 2.21
C ILE A 60 -9.99 -15.18 2.38
N LEU A 61 -9.18 -15.49 1.37
CA LEU A 61 -8.26 -16.62 1.35
C LEU A 61 -6.90 -16.27 1.97
N ALA A 62 -6.45 -15.03 1.78
CA ALA A 62 -5.19 -14.54 2.32
C ALA A 62 -5.24 -13.03 2.56
N ASN A 63 -4.54 -12.57 3.60
CA ASN A 63 -4.36 -11.15 3.87
C ASN A 63 -2.90 -10.89 4.23
N TRP A 64 -2.17 -10.32 3.28
CA TRP A 64 -0.75 -10.06 3.38
C TRP A 64 -0.48 -8.62 3.78
N VAL A 65 0.41 -8.42 4.73
CA VAL A 65 0.99 -7.11 5.07
C VAL A 65 2.46 -7.16 4.69
N CYS A 66 2.85 -6.28 3.79
CA CYS A 66 4.19 -6.17 3.22
C CYS A 66 4.86 -4.90 3.72
N GLU A 67 6.13 -5.00 4.11
CA GLU A 67 6.95 -3.88 4.57
C GLU A 67 8.20 -3.75 3.68
N TYR A 68 8.54 -2.50 3.34
CA TYR A 68 9.63 -2.18 2.39
C TYR A 68 10.83 -1.47 3.06
N GLU A 69 10.71 -1.02 4.32
CA GLU A 69 11.70 -0.11 4.94
C GLU A 69 13.08 -0.72 5.21
N LEU A 70 13.17 -2.02 5.52
CA LEU A 70 14.43 -2.66 5.94
C LEU A 70 14.77 -3.90 5.12
N GLU A 71 13.80 -4.78 4.92
CA GLU A 71 13.91 -5.98 4.11
C GLU A 71 12.54 -6.25 3.52
N TYR A 72 12.47 -6.50 2.22
CA TYR A 72 11.17 -6.75 1.61
C TYR A 72 10.59 -8.08 2.07
N SER A 73 9.55 -8.00 2.88
CA SER A 73 8.85 -9.15 3.43
C SER A 73 7.36 -8.92 3.49
N CYS A 74 6.60 -9.97 3.22
CA CYS A 74 5.15 -10.00 3.31
C CYS A 74 4.72 -11.08 4.30
N ARG A 75 3.87 -10.73 5.24
CA ARG A 75 3.32 -11.64 6.24
C ARG A 75 1.82 -11.83 6.02
N ASN A 76 1.40 -13.07 5.86
CA ASN A 76 0.00 -13.44 5.86
C ASN A 76 -0.52 -13.38 7.31
N THR A 77 -1.44 -12.47 7.57
CA THR A 77 -2.03 -12.24 8.89
C THR A 77 -3.02 -13.34 9.29
N LEU A 78 -3.57 -14.10 8.33
CA LEU A 78 -4.49 -15.20 8.61
C LEU A 78 -3.76 -16.49 8.98
N THR A 79 -2.68 -16.81 8.27
CA THR A 79 -1.95 -18.08 8.45
C THR A 79 -0.64 -17.92 9.21
N GLY A 80 -0.12 -16.70 9.35
CA GLY A 80 1.19 -16.42 9.91
C GLY A 80 2.37 -16.66 8.96
N GLN A 81 2.11 -17.13 7.73
CA GLN A 81 3.14 -17.37 6.72
C GLN A 81 3.91 -16.09 6.41
N VAL A 82 5.23 -16.20 6.22
CA VAL A 82 6.08 -15.08 5.79
C VAL A 82 6.72 -15.43 4.46
N GLN A 83 6.64 -14.51 3.49
CA GLN A 83 7.36 -14.56 2.24
C GLN A 83 8.39 -13.42 2.19
N LYS A 84 9.60 -13.72 1.72
CA LYS A 84 10.70 -12.77 1.61
C LYS A 84 11.30 -12.84 0.21
N GLY A 85 11.55 -11.68 -0.41
CA GLY A 85 12.19 -11.57 -1.72
C GLY A 85 11.44 -12.27 -2.87
N GLY A 86 12.04 -12.23 -4.07
CA GLY A 86 11.52 -12.95 -5.26
C GLY A 86 10.53 -12.17 -6.15
N PHE A 87 10.25 -10.91 -5.80
CA PHE A 87 9.43 -9.97 -6.57
C PHE A 87 9.87 -8.54 -6.28
N ASP A 88 9.66 -7.68 -7.26
CA ASP A 88 9.93 -6.26 -7.15
C ASP A 88 8.70 -5.52 -6.59
N PRO A 89 8.82 -4.87 -5.42
CA PRO A 89 7.81 -3.99 -4.84
C PRO A 89 7.13 -3.02 -5.82
N LEU A 90 7.90 -2.54 -6.81
CA LEU A 90 7.55 -1.41 -7.65
C LEU A 90 7.18 -1.81 -9.08
N SER A 91 7.65 -2.97 -9.58
CA SER A 91 7.52 -3.29 -11.00
C SER A 91 6.46 -4.34 -11.35
N ASP A 92 5.83 -5.00 -10.37
CA ASP A 92 4.75 -5.96 -10.62
C ASP A 92 3.58 -5.85 -9.62
N SER A 93 2.41 -6.39 -9.99
CA SER A 93 1.28 -6.53 -9.07
C SER A 93 1.62 -7.56 -7.99
N LEU A 94 1.45 -7.17 -6.74
CA LEU A 94 1.69 -8.05 -5.60
C LEU A 94 0.71 -9.24 -5.59
N CYS A 95 -0.46 -9.05 -6.21
CA CYS A 95 -1.48 -10.06 -6.37
C CYS A 95 -0.98 -11.30 -7.13
N THR A 96 -0.13 -11.15 -8.14
CA THR A 96 0.35 -12.32 -8.90
C THR A 96 1.26 -13.21 -8.07
N HIS A 97 2.07 -12.60 -7.20
CA HIS A 97 3.00 -13.34 -6.34
C HIS A 97 2.33 -13.89 -5.09
N LEU A 98 1.41 -13.14 -4.48
CA LEU A 98 0.87 -13.47 -3.16
C LEU A 98 -0.48 -14.19 -3.21
N CYS A 99 -1.27 -13.98 -4.27
CA CYS A 99 -2.56 -14.64 -4.47
C CYS A 99 -2.52 -15.77 -5.51
N GLY A 100 -1.39 -15.96 -6.19
CA GLY A 100 -1.23 -16.99 -7.23
C GLY A 100 -1.99 -16.69 -8.52
N PHE A 101 -2.42 -15.44 -8.73
CA PHE A 101 -3.07 -15.02 -9.97
C PHE A 101 -2.05 -14.94 -11.11
N SER A 102 -2.42 -15.42 -12.29
CA SER A 102 -1.57 -15.22 -13.48
C SER A 102 -1.61 -13.75 -13.91
N LYS A 103 -0.48 -13.21 -14.37
CA LYS A 103 -0.42 -11.85 -14.96
C LYS A 103 -1.42 -11.65 -16.10
N GLU A 104 -1.75 -12.73 -16.82
CA GLU A 104 -2.70 -12.71 -17.96
C GLU A 104 -4.17 -12.71 -17.53
N ASP A 105 -4.44 -12.99 -16.26
CA ASP A 105 -5.79 -13.10 -15.71
C ASP A 105 -6.21 -11.86 -14.93
N LEU A 106 -5.28 -10.98 -14.56
CA LEU A 106 -5.60 -9.70 -13.93
C LEU A 106 -6.14 -8.72 -14.97
N LYS A 107 -7.37 -8.25 -14.75
CA LYS A 107 -8.03 -7.20 -15.56
C LYS A 107 -8.23 -5.92 -14.77
#